data_AF-A0A433S9D3-F1
#
_entry.id   AF-A0A433S9D3-F1
#
_cell.length_a   1.000
_cell.length_b   1.000
_cell.length_c   1.000
_cell.angle_alpha   90.00
_cell.angle_beta   90.00
_cell.angle_gamma   90.00
#
_symmetry.space_group_name_H-M   'P 1'
#
loop_
_entity.id
_entity.type
_entity.pdbx_description
1 polymer ?
#
loop_
_entity_poly.entity_id
_entity_poly.type
_entity_poly.pdbx_seq_one_letter_code
_entity_poly.pdbx_strand_id
1 'polypeptide(L)' 'MYLLDGHEKHEVRTRTRMRMLCVFNPPVTGQEVHDENGVYPLIAVPAD' A
#
# COMPACT_ATOMS: atom_id res chain seq x y z
N MET A 1 8.07 0.26 14.08
CA MET A 1 6.72 -0.04 13.56
C MET A 1 6.08 1.28 13.19
N TYR A 2 5.48 1.39 12.01
CA TYR A 2 4.75 2.57 11.58
C TYR A 2 3.37 2.12 11.08
N LEU A 3 2.36 2.96 11.27
CA LEU A 3 0.98 2.73 10.87
C LEU A 3 0.52 3.95 10.09
N LEU A 4 -0.29 3.73 9.05
CA LEU A 4 -0.83 4.76 8.16
C LEU A 4 -2.35 4.76 8.29
N ASP A 5 -2.84 5.07 9.49
CA ASP A 5 -4.25 5.03 9.84
C ASP A 5 -5.04 6.23 9.29
N GLY A 6 -4.37 7.36 9.03
CA GLY A 6 -4.97 8.55 8.42
C GLY A 6 -4.86 8.61 6.89
N HIS A 7 -4.53 7.51 6.21
CA HIS A 7 -4.24 7.48 4.77
C HIS A 7 -3.14 8.49 4.37
N GLU A 8 -2.10 8.62 5.20
CA GLU A 8 -1.06 9.62 5.01
C GLU A 8 -0.26 9.37 3.73
N LYS A 9 -0.09 10.43 2.95
CA LYS A 9 0.92 10.45 1.90
C LYS A 9 2.30 10.36 2.55
N HIS A 10 3.04 9.31 2.24
CA HIS A 10 4.36 9.07 2.80
C HIS A 10 5.31 8.52 1.74
N GLU A 11 6.62 8.69 1.95
CA GLU A 11 7.66 8.18 1.07
C GLU A 11 8.71 7.42 1.91
N VAL A 12 8.99 6.17 1.55
CA VAL A 12 10.01 5.35 2.22
C VAL A 12 11.30 5.37 1.39
N ARG A 13 12.31 6.09 1.87
CA ARG A 13 13.66 6.09 1.28
C ARG A 13 14.61 5.21 2.09
N THR A 14 15.33 4.34 1.40
CA THR A 14 16.23 3.37 2.04
C THR A 14 17.67 3.61 1.60
N ARG A 15 18.62 3.56 2.55
CA ARG A 15 20.06 3.64 2.23
C ARG A 15 20.66 2.27 1.92
N THR A 16 20.04 1.23 2.46
CA THR A 16 20.44 -0.17 2.36
C THR A 16 19.19 -1.04 2.22
N ARG A 17 19.36 -2.31 1.85
CA ARG A 17 18.24 -3.23 1.65
C ARG A 17 17.42 -3.40 2.94
N MET A 18 16.11 -3.24 2.82
CA MET A 18 15.16 -3.50 3.91
C MET A 18 14.37 -4.79 3.65
N ARG A 19 13.94 -5.44 4.73
CA ARG A 19 12.93 -6.50 4.72
C ARG A 19 11.76 -6.03 5.56
N MET A 20 10.58 -5.95 4.95
CA MET A 20 9.38 -5.41 5.59
C MET A 20 8.32 -6.50 5.68
N LEU A 21 7.57 -6.48 6.79
CA LEU A 21 6.31 -7.18 6.92
C LEU A 21 5.22 -6.11 6.95
N CYS A 22 4.30 -6.16 5.99
CA CYS A 22 3.26 -5.16 5.79
C CYS A 22 1.89 -5.81 5.96
N VAL A 23 0.94 -5.09 6.57
CA VAL A 23 -0.44 -5.51 6.74
C VAL A 23 -1.32 -4.44 6.13
N PHE A 24 -2.26 -4.85 5.28
CA PHE A 24 -3.19 -3.96 4.59
C PHE A 24 -4.63 -4.29 5.01
N ASN A 25 -5.45 -3.24 5.15
CA ASN A 25 -6.87 -3.35 5.46
C ASN A 25 -7.64 -2.29 4.64
N PRO A 26 -8.51 -2.69 3.68
CA PRO A 26 -8.83 -4.05 3.26
C PRO A 26 -7.62 -4.81 2.69
N PRO A 27 -7.67 -6.15 2.57
CA PRO A 27 -6.57 -6.91 2.02
C PRO A 27 -6.29 -6.49 0.57
N VAL A 28 -5.02 -6.59 0.17
CA VAL A 28 -4.64 -6.42 -1.24
C VAL A 28 -5.26 -7.52 -2.09
N THR A 29 -5.71 -7.14 -3.29
CA THR A 29 -6.37 -7.99 -4.29
C THR A 29 -5.37 -8.62 -5.25
N GLY A 30 -4.15 -8.08 -5.32
CA GLY A 30 -3.10 -8.50 -6.25
C GLY A 30 -3.23 -7.88 -7.64
N GLN A 31 -4.24 -7.03 -7.87
CA GLN A 31 -4.44 -6.29 -9.11
C GLN A 31 -3.98 -4.83 -8.99
N GLU A 32 -3.59 -4.39 -7.80
CA GLU A 32 -3.20 -3.01 -7.57
C GLU A 32 -1.86 -2.70 -8.26
N VAL A 33 -1.88 -1.65 -9.08
CA VAL A 33 -0.69 -1.08 -9.70
C VAL A 33 -0.59 0.37 -9.24
N HIS A 34 0.60 0.80 -8.82
CA HIS A 34 0.83 2.21 -8.52
C HIS A 34 0.57 3.06 -9.76
N ASP A 35 -0.26 4.09 -9.60
CA ASP A 35 -0.44 5.12 -10.63
C ASP A 35 0.72 6.14 -10.61
N GLU A 36 0.59 7.18 -11.44
CA GLU A 36 1.56 8.29 -11.51
C GLU A 36 1.73 9.07 -10.20
N ASN A 37 0.77 8.97 -9.28
CA ASN A 37 0.80 9.62 -7.98
C ASN A 37 1.40 8.71 -6.89
N GLY A 38 1.75 7.46 -7.24
CA GLY A 38 2.28 6.47 -6.33
C GLY A 38 1.23 5.87 -5.38
N VAL A 39 -0.06 5.99 -5.70
CA VAL A 39 -1.14 5.38 -4.91
C VAL A 39 -1.59 4.06 -5.53
N TYR A 40 -2.07 3.15 -4.67
CA TYR A 40 -2.84 1.99 -5.10
C TYR A 40 -4.31 2.41 -5.23
N PRO A 41 -4.85 2.56 -6.45
CA PRO A 41 -6.25 2.96 -6.62
C PRO A 41 -7.17 1.88 -6.07
N LEU A 42 -8.35 2.30 -5.57
CA LEU A 42 -9.36 1.36 -5.10
C LEU A 42 -9.91 0.57 -6.30
N ILE A 43 -9.67 -0.74 -6.31
CA ILE A 43 -10.23 -1.68 -7.28
C ILE A 43 -11.42 -2.35 -6.60
N ALA A 44 -12.62 -2.18 -7.17
CA ALA A 44 -13.81 -2.88 -6.68
C ALA A 44 -13.72 -4.34 -7.11
N VAL A 45 -13.46 -5.25 -6.16
CA VAL A 45 -13.66 -6.68 -6.37
C VAL A 45 -15.09 -7.00 -5.98
N PRO A 46 -15.90 -7.64 -6.85
CA PRO A 46 -17.25 -8.07 -6.50
C PRO A 46 -17.21 -8.95 -5.24
N ALA A 47 -18.11 -8.67 -4.30
CA ALA A 47 -18.34 -9.56 -3.18
C ALA A 47 -19.29 -10.66 -3.65
N ASP A 48 -18.78 -11.89 -3.76
CA ASP A 48 -19.59 -13.10 -3.91
C ASP A 48 -20.27 -13.48 -2.59
#